data_AF-A0A9W4RSL3-F1
#
_entry.id   AF-A0A9W4RSL3-F1
#
_cell.length_a   1.000
_cell.length_b   1.000
_cell.length_c   1.000
_cell.angle_alpha   90.00
_cell.angle_beta   90.00
_cell.angle_gamma   90.00
#
_symmetry.space_group_name_H-M   'P 1'
#
loop_
_entity.id
_entity.type
_entity.pdbx_description
1 polymer ?
#
loop_
_entity_poly.entity_id
_entity_poly.type
_entity_poly.pdbx_seq_one_letter_code
_entity_poly.pdbx_strand_id
1 'polypeptide(L)'
;MGLIDDGDLDILLQKRETGHGACLFSRKIDVENYNDSQFKNLKGQTTEYLCADYPEAHPDNDDKQRYRQTLSMKVDMPIAVEEDLCNGSQGKVINFVPHPQDEPKEPSKRNYRHDPLGYDIACARYERIKSFKDKRHKQIQKAKEKRYKQNQNFKDDFTEALYPEVLFSNGRRRVIGPDCSIFNVESVETADGEGKLTYSARTQVPLVPGWAMTIHKSQSLTLDPVTVDLSRAWGGRLKYVALSRARSLQGLQVRACKSDFRHKLELDPEVKKFMIKVEKCSREGNI
;
A
#
# COMPACT_ATOMS: atom_id res chain seq x y z
N MET A 1 19.97 32.23 7.02
CA MET A 1 19.50 31.05 6.25
C MET A 1 18.22 30.55 6.90
N GLY A 2 17.07 30.87 6.28
CA GLY A 2 15.77 30.19 6.44
C GLY A 2 15.11 30.15 7.82
N LEU A 3 14.80 31.30 8.42
CA LEU A 3 13.75 31.34 9.45
C LEU A 3 12.43 31.61 8.72
N ILE A 4 11.50 30.67 8.77
CA ILE A 4 10.11 30.89 8.31
C ILE A 4 9.51 31.91 9.28
N ASP A 5 9.08 33.05 8.75
CA ASP A 5 8.40 34.08 9.55
C ASP A 5 6.89 33.86 9.61
N ASP A 6 6.19 34.70 10.38
CA ASP A 6 4.74 34.58 10.54
C ASP A 6 3.97 34.82 9.22
N GLY A 7 4.53 35.60 8.30
CA GLY A 7 3.94 35.85 6.98
C GLY A 7 4.07 34.65 6.05
N ASP A 8 5.23 33.98 6.06
CA ASP A 8 5.43 32.70 5.36
C ASP A 8 4.46 31.63 5.88
N LEU A 9 4.23 31.57 7.21
CA LEU A 9 3.26 30.66 7.81
C LEU A 9 1.82 31.01 7.42
N ASP A 10 1.47 32.30 7.35
CA ASP A 10 0.14 32.72 6.92
C ASP A 10 -0.14 32.30 5.48
N ILE A 11 0.85 32.44 4.60
CA ILE A 11 0.77 31.93 3.23
C ILE A 11 0.63 30.41 3.25
N LEU A 12 1.49 29.69 3.98
CA LEU A 12 1.48 28.23 4.00
C LEU A 12 0.13 27.66 4.50
N LEU A 13 -0.39 28.23 5.58
CA LEU A 13 -1.60 27.77 6.29
C LEU A 13 -2.91 28.30 5.69
N GLN A 14 -2.84 29.14 4.65
CA GLN A 14 -4.02 29.60 3.95
C GLN A 14 -4.88 28.41 3.49
N LYS A 15 -6.19 28.48 3.75
CA LYS A 15 -7.14 27.45 3.34
C LYS A 15 -7.21 27.41 1.81
N ARG A 16 -7.04 26.22 1.24
CA ARG A 16 -7.12 25.93 -0.19
C ARG A 16 -8.08 24.76 -0.39
N GLU A 17 -8.93 24.88 -1.40
CA GLU A 17 -9.73 23.74 -1.83
C GLU A 17 -8.87 22.80 -2.67
N THR A 18 -8.11 21.95 -1.99
CA THR A 18 -7.55 20.77 -2.63
C THR A 18 -8.70 19.78 -2.83
N GLY A 19 -8.94 19.33 -4.07
CA GLY A 19 -9.99 18.36 -4.40
C GLY A 19 -9.82 16.99 -3.72
N HIS A 20 -10.21 15.91 -4.40
CA HIS A 20 -10.12 14.54 -3.86
C HIS A 20 -8.69 13.97 -3.85
N GLY A 21 -7.74 14.69 -3.23
CA GLY A 21 -6.34 14.31 -3.07
C GLY A 21 -6.09 13.37 -1.89
N ALA A 22 -4.89 12.80 -1.84
CA ALA A 22 -4.45 11.98 -0.71
C ALA A 22 -4.23 12.84 0.54
N CYS A 23 -4.50 12.29 1.72
CA CYS A 23 -4.25 12.89 3.02
C CYS A 23 -3.04 12.24 3.70
N LEU A 24 -2.08 13.05 4.16
CA LEU A 24 -0.91 12.58 4.87
C LEU A 24 -1.06 12.84 6.37
N PHE A 25 -0.81 11.81 7.16
CA PHE A 25 -0.80 11.90 8.62
C PHE A 25 0.53 11.42 9.19
N SER A 26 0.87 11.86 10.39
CA SER A 26 2.07 11.40 11.07
C SER A 26 1.91 9.97 11.63
N ARG A 27 0.74 9.62 12.20
CA ARG A 27 0.50 8.34 12.87
C ARG A 27 -0.40 7.40 12.07
N LYS A 28 -0.13 6.09 12.17
CA LYS A 28 -0.90 5.01 11.52
C LYS A 28 -2.39 5.03 11.92
N ILE A 29 -2.70 5.26 13.20
CA ILE A 29 -4.09 5.31 13.68
C ILE A 29 -4.92 6.43 13.04
N ASP A 30 -4.30 7.58 12.73
CA ASP A 30 -5.00 8.70 12.09
C ASP A 30 -5.31 8.37 10.63
N VAL A 31 -4.39 7.68 9.95
CA VAL A 31 -4.59 7.14 8.60
C VAL A 31 -5.75 6.15 8.56
N GLU A 32 -5.78 5.21 9.51
CA GLU A 32 -6.83 4.19 9.60
C GLU A 32 -8.19 4.80 9.85
N ASN A 33 -8.31 5.65 10.87
CA ASN A 33 -9.56 6.36 11.17
C ASN A 33 -10.07 7.17 9.98
N TYR A 34 -9.18 7.87 9.25
CA TYR A 34 -9.56 8.63 8.07
C TYR A 34 -10.03 7.72 6.95
N ASN A 35 -9.26 6.69 6.60
CA ASN A 35 -9.62 5.74 5.55
C ASN A 35 -10.95 5.03 5.86
N ASP A 36 -11.18 4.62 7.10
CA ASP A 36 -12.42 3.96 7.53
C ASP A 36 -13.61 4.90 7.45
N SER A 37 -13.43 6.17 7.84
CA SER A 37 -14.47 7.20 7.70
C SER A 37 -14.83 7.43 6.23
N GLN A 38 -13.84 7.57 5.36
CA GLN A 38 -14.06 7.72 3.91
C GLN A 38 -14.75 6.48 3.32
N PHE A 39 -14.33 5.28 3.73
CA PHE A 39 -14.92 4.03 3.26
C PHE A 39 -16.40 3.87 3.67
N LYS A 40 -16.75 4.27 4.90
CA LYS A 40 -18.14 4.27 5.39
C LYS A 40 -19.02 5.23 4.60
N ASN A 41 -18.49 6.41 4.26
CA ASN A 41 -19.21 7.43 3.51
C ASN A 41 -19.30 7.13 2.00
N LEU A 42 -18.42 6.27 1.47
CA LEU A 42 -18.45 5.87 0.08
C LEU A 42 -19.69 5.01 -0.20
N LYS A 43 -20.53 5.44 -1.14
CA LYS A 43 -21.71 4.69 -1.60
C LYS A 43 -21.28 3.48 -2.45
N GLY A 44 -22.13 2.46 -2.50
CA GLY A 44 -21.90 1.27 -3.34
C GLY A 44 -21.80 -0.03 -2.55
N GLN A 45 -21.80 -1.14 -3.27
CA GLN A 45 -21.72 -2.48 -2.70
C GLN A 45 -20.30 -2.76 -2.19
N THR A 46 -20.21 -3.23 -0.95
CA THR A 46 -18.96 -3.70 -0.37
C THR A 46 -18.62 -5.09 -0.89
N THR A 47 -17.40 -5.25 -1.38
CA THR A 47 -16.80 -6.54 -1.71
C THR A 47 -15.68 -6.84 -0.70
N GLU A 48 -15.72 -8.01 -0.09
CA GLU A 48 -14.77 -8.41 0.96
C GLU A 48 -13.82 -9.52 0.49
N TYR A 49 -12.57 -9.41 0.93
CA TYR A 49 -11.50 -10.37 0.67
C TYR A 49 -10.85 -10.77 1.99
N LEU A 50 -11.04 -12.02 2.38
CA LEU A 50 -10.32 -12.63 3.49
C LEU A 50 -8.97 -13.16 3.00
N CYS A 51 -7.91 -12.97 3.78
CA CYS A 51 -6.60 -13.51 3.47
C CYS A 51 -6.57 -15.04 3.61
N ALA A 52 -5.52 -15.67 3.08
CA ALA A 52 -5.16 -17.03 3.45
C ALA A 52 -3.78 -17.04 4.10
N ASP A 53 -3.75 -17.38 5.38
CA ASP A 53 -2.53 -17.50 6.17
C ASP A 53 -1.98 -18.93 6.09
N TYR A 54 -0.67 -19.04 6.16
CA TYR A 54 0.05 -20.30 6.26
C TYR A 54 1.12 -20.19 7.35
N PRO A 55 1.16 -21.13 8.31
CA PRO A 55 0.11 -22.12 8.59
C PRO A 55 -1.23 -21.45 8.95
N GLU A 56 -2.36 -22.16 8.83
CA GLU A 56 -3.73 -21.60 8.96
C GLU A 56 -4.04 -20.99 10.34
N ALA A 57 -3.19 -21.23 11.35
CA ALA A 57 -3.32 -20.70 12.72
C ALA A 57 -2.06 -19.95 13.16
N HIS A 58 -1.71 -18.87 12.46
CA HIS A 58 -0.61 -18.01 12.91
C HIS A 58 -1.12 -17.06 14.01
N PRO A 59 -0.50 -17.03 15.21
CA PRO A 59 -0.89 -16.12 16.28
C PRO A 59 -0.69 -14.66 15.85
N ASP A 60 -1.72 -13.86 16.10
CA ASP A 60 -1.88 -12.48 15.67
C ASP A 60 -0.66 -11.60 15.97
N ASN A 61 -0.19 -10.92 14.92
CA ASN A 61 0.35 -9.58 15.05
C ASN A 61 0.15 -8.84 13.73
N ASP A 62 -1.11 -8.49 13.43
CA ASP A 62 -1.52 -7.80 12.19
C ASP A 62 -0.68 -6.53 11.95
N ASP A 63 -0.17 -5.91 13.02
CA ASP A 63 0.66 -4.71 12.96
C ASP A 63 1.99 -4.86 12.24
N LYS A 64 2.54 -6.08 12.15
CA LYS A 64 3.81 -6.35 11.45
C LYS A 64 3.60 -6.98 10.08
N GLN A 65 2.36 -7.30 9.70
CA GLN A 65 2.08 -8.00 8.46
C GLN A 65 1.80 -7.00 7.33
N ARG A 66 2.32 -7.33 6.14
CA ARG A 66 2.17 -6.49 4.94
C ARG A 66 0.71 -6.36 4.50
N TYR A 67 -0.05 -7.45 4.61
CA TYR A 67 -1.45 -7.52 4.18
C TYR A 67 -2.39 -7.66 5.37
N ARG A 68 -3.53 -6.97 5.30
CA ARG A 68 -4.61 -7.10 6.29
C ARG A 68 -5.30 -8.46 6.19
N GLN A 69 -5.80 -8.95 7.32
CA GLN A 69 -6.64 -10.15 7.36
C GLN A 69 -7.89 -10.00 6.48
N THR A 70 -8.58 -8.87 6.63
CA THR A 70 -9.77 -8.55 5.85
C THR A 70 -9.55 -7.26 5.06
N LEU A 71 -9.82 -7.32 3.75
CA LEU A 71 -9.80 -6.17 2.85
C LEU A 71 -11.20 -5.97 2.28
N SER A 72 -11.83 -4.86 2.65
CA SER A 72 -13.14 -4.44 2.13
C SER A 72 -12.95 -3.33 1.10
N MET A 73 -13.58 -3.47 -0.06
CA MET A 73 -13.45 -2.54 -1.19
C MET A 73 -14.82 -2.19 -1.77
N LYS A 74 -14.91 -1.02 -2.39
CA LYS A 74 -16.08 -0.53 -3.13
C LYS A 74 -15.60 0.06 -4.46
N VAL A 75 -16.48 0.10 -5.45
CA VAL A 75 -16.25 0.90 -6.65
C VAL A 75 -16.07 2.37 -6.22
N ASP A 76 -15.23 3.08 -6.95
CA ASP A 76 -14.79 4.44 -6.70
C ASP A 76 -13.82 4.66 -5.53
N MET A 77 -13.43 3.59 -4.82
CA MET A 77 -12.41 3.67 -3.78
C MET A 77 -11.03 3.97 -4.39
N PRO A 78 -10.35 5.05 -3.97
CA PRO A 78 -8.94 5.24 -4.27
C PRO A 78 -8.13 4.18 -3.53
N ILE A 79 -7.12 3.64 -4.20
CA ILE A 79 -6.23 2.61 -3.68
C ILE A 79 -4.78 2.97 -3.96
N ALA A 80 -3.89 2.40 -3.17
CA ALA A 80 -2.47 2.30 -3.49
C ALA A 80 -2.07 0.83 -3.55
N VAL A 81 -1.10 0.53 -4.41
CA VAL A 81 -0.44 -0.79 -4.42
C VAL A 81 0.61 -0.81 -3.32
N GLU A 82 0.64 -1.89 -2.55
CA GLU A 82 1.57 -2.01 -1.44
C GLU A 82 3.03 -2.14 -1.92
N GLU A 83 3.97 -1.62 -1.11
CA GLU A 83 5.41 -1.54 -1.41
C GLU A 83 5.98 -2.87 -1.91
N ASP A 84 6.98 -2.85 -2.80
CA ASP A 84 7.64 -4.00 -3.47
C ASP A 84 6.88 -4.71 -4.62
N LEU A 85 5.62 -4.37 -4.91
CA LEU A 85 4.93 -4.89 -6.11
C LEU A 85 5.02 -3.90 -7.29
N CYS A 86 4.78 -2.62 -7.01
CA CYS A 86 5.17 -1.48 -7.84
C CYS A 86 5.13 -0.23 -6.95
N ASN A 87 6.22 0.55 -6.89
CA ASN A 87 6.40 1.63 -5.92
C ASN A 87 5.20 2.59 -5.88
N GLY A 88 4.37 2.48 -4.83
CA GLY A 88 3.29 3.41 -4.46
C GLY A 88 2.38 3.86 -5.60
N SER A 89 2.13 3.00 -6.59
CA SER A 89 1.24 3.33 -7.70
C SER A 89 -0.18 3.52 -7.16
N GLN A 90 -0.72 4.72 -7.39
CA GLN A 90 -2.06 5.10 -6.96
C GLN A 90 -3.07 4.87 -8.09
N GLY A 91 -4.28 4.48 -7.72
CA GLY A 91 -5.36 4.26 -8.66
C GLY A 91 -6.71 4.31 -7.98
N LYS A 92 -7.74 3.97 -8.75
CA LYS A 92 -9.13 3.94 -8.29
C LYS A 92 -9.76 2.63 -8.74
N VAL A 93 -10.50 1.99 -7.85
CA VAL A 93 -11.30 0.80 -8.20
C VAL A 93 -12.43 1.25 -9.11
N ILE A 94 -12.45 0.73 -10.34
CA ILE A 94 -13.47 1.06 -11.34
C ILE A 94 -14.52 -0.04 -11.48
N ASN A 95 -14.17 -1.29 -11.17
CA ASN A 95 -15.09 -2.41 -11.23
C ASN A 95 -14.56 -3.63 -10.44
N PHE A 96 -15.38 -4.68 -10.33
CA PHE A 96 -14.96 -6.02 -9.89
C PHE A 96 -15.25 -7.01 -11.02
N VAL A 97 -14.21 -7.60 -11.58
CA VAL A 97 -14.31 -8.45 -12.77
C VAL A 97 -13.59 -9.77 -12.54
N PRO A 98 -13.92 -10.84 -13.28
CA PRO A 98 -13.12 -12.05 -13.27
C PRO A 98 -11.66 -11.75 -13.58
N HIS A 99 -10.73 -12.41 -12.87
CA HIS A 99 -9.32 -12.26 -13.20
C HIS A 99 -9.10 -12.81 -14.61
N PRO A 100 -8.44 -12.06 -15.52
CA PRO A 100 -8.07 -12.61 -16.82
C PRO A 100 -7.30 -13.92 -16.61
N GLN A 101 -7.42 -14.88 -17.53
CA GLN A 101 -6.83 -16.22 -17.43
C GLN A 101 -5.28 -16.24 -17.41
N ASP A 102 -4.62 -15.15 -17.02
CA ASP A 102 -3.24 -15.18 -16.57
C ASP A 102 -3.17 -15.96 -15.25
N GLU A 103 -2.90 -17.25 -15.36
CA GLU A 103 -2.43 -18.06 -14.24
C GLU A 103 -1.09 -17.52 -13.74
N PRO A 104 -0.82 -17.60 -12.42
CA PRO A 104 0.51 -17.27 -11.92
C PRO A 104 1.53 -18.14 -12.65
N LYS A 105 2.63 -17.52 -13.12
CA LYS A 105 3.68 -18.27 -13.81
C LYS A 105 4.48 -19.07 -12.80
N GLU A 106 4.65 -20.36 -13.07
CA GLU A 106 5.49 -21.22 -12.24
C GLU A 106 6.93 -20.72 -12.24
N PRO A 107 7.60 -20.63 -11.07
CA PRO A 107 9.00 -20.24 -10.99
C PRO A 107 9.90 -21.20 -11.77
N SER A 108 10.80 -20.65 -12.58
CA SER A 108 11.78 -21.45 -13.31
C SER A 108 13.11 -21.49 -12.56
N LYS A 109 13.65 -22.69 -12.29
CA LYS A 109 14.99 -22.87 -11.67
C LYS A 109 16.08 -22.06 -12.37
N ARG A 110 15.95 -21.85 -13.69
CA ARG A 110 16.92 -21.08 -14.48
C ARG A 110 17.06 -19.63 -14.01
N ASN A 111 15.96 -19.00 -13.55
CA ASN A 111 15.96 -17.62 -13.07
C ASN A 111 16.66 -17.46 -11.71
N TYR A 112 16.88 -18.57 -11.01
CA TYR A 112 17.40 -18.62 -9.64
C TYR A 112 18.69 -19.45 -9.54
N ARG A 113 19.44 -19.58 -10.64
CA ARG A 113 20.65 -20.40 -10.75
C ARG A 113 21.73 -20.11 -9.68
N HIS A 114 21.70 -18.92 -9.07
CA HIS A 114 22.63 -18.50 -8.00
C HIS A 114 21.92 -18.24 -6.66
N ASP A 115 20.64 -18.59 -6.56
CA ASP A 115 19.81 -18.33 -5.38
C ASP A 115 18.81 -19.49 -5.15
N PRO A 116 19.29 -20.67 -4.70
CA PRO A 116 18.41 -21.82 -4.43
C PRO A 116 17.33 -21.50 -3.39
N LEU A 117 17.66 -20.74 -2.35
CA LEU A 117 16.69 -20.33 -1.32
C LEU A 117 15.59 -19.43 -1.92
N GLY A 118 15.96 -18.48 -2.78
CA GLY A 118 14.99 -17.64 -3.48
C GLY A 118 14.08 -18.43 -4.43
N TYR A 119 14.58 -19.51 -5.04
CA TYR A 119 13.75 -20.43 -5.82
C TYR A 119 12.69 -21.10 -4.94
N ASP A 120 13.08 -21.63 -3.78
CA ASP A 120 12.15 -22.31 -2.86
C ASP A 120 11.09 -21.34 -2.32
N ILE A 121 11.49 -20.11 -1.97
CA ILE A 121 10.56 -19.04 -1.58
C ILE A 121 9.60 -18.70 -2.72
N ALA A 122 10.08 -18.63 -3.96
CA ALA A 122 9.24 -18.36 -5.13
C ALA A 122 8.22 -19.49 -5.38
N CYS A 123 8.65 -20.75 -5.24
CA CYS A 123 7.78 -21.92 -5.32
C CYS A 123 6.70 -21.89 -4.23
N ALA A 124 7.10 -21.64 -2.98
CA ALA A 124 6.17 -21.47 -1.87
C ALA A 124 5.13 -20.37 -2.16
N ARG A 125 5.57 -19.19 -2.62
CA ARG A 125 4.69 -18.08 -3.02
C ARG A 125 3.70 -18.51 -4.12
N TYR A 126 4.20 -19.16 -5.17
CA TYR A 126 3.37 -19.66 -6.28
C TYR A 126 2.28 -20.62 -5.81
N GLU A 127 2.63 -21.63 -5.00
CA GLU A 127 1.67 -22.59 -4.47
C GLU A 127 0.59 -21.94 -3.61
N ARG A 128 0.97 -20.97 -2.76
CA ARG A 128 0.00 -20.26 -1.92
C ARG A 128 -0.98 -19.44 -2.75
N ILE A 129 -0.50 -18.73 -3.77
CA ILE A 129 -1.34 -17.97 -4.71
C ILE A 129 -2.31 -18.91 -5.44
N LYS A 130 -1.82 -20.04 -5.96
CA LYS A 130 -2.65 -21.05 -6.64
C LYS A 130 -3.73 -21.60 -5.72
N SER A 131 -3.35 -22.03 -4.52
CA SER A 131 -4.28 -22.53 -3.49
C SER A 131 -5.35 -21.49 -3.11
N PHE A 132 -4.97 -20.22 -3.00
CA PHE A 132 -5.91 -19.12 -2.73
C PHE A 132 -6.97 -18.99 -3.85
N LYS A 133 -6.54 -18.98 -5.12
CA LYS A 133 -7.46 -18.90 -6.27
C LYS A 133 -8.40 -20.11 -6.30
N ASP A 134 -7.88 -21.32 -6.09
CA ASP A 134 -8.65 -22.56 -6.09
C ASP A 134 -9.69 -22.61 -4.97
N LYS A 135 -9.31 -22.25 -3.73
CA LYS A 135 -10.21 -22.17 -2.58
C LYS A 135 -11.36 -21.20 -2.86
N ARG A 136 -11.07 -20.02 -3.40
CA ARG A 136 -12.08 -19.00 -3.74
C ARG A 136 -13.02 -19.46 -4.86
N HIS A 137 -12.49 -20.09 -5.90
CA HIS A 137 -13.30 -20.67 -6.97
C HIS A 137 -14.29 -21.73 -6.42
N LYS A 138 -13.80 -22.66 -5.60
CA LYS A 138 -14.65 -23.69 -4.96
C LYS A 138 -15.73 -23.10 -4.06
N GLN A 139 -15.42 -22.05 -3.30
CA GLN A 139 -16.41 -21.36 -2.46
C GLN A 139 -17.55 -20.75 -3.27
N ILE A 140 -17.22 -20.12 -4.40
CA ILE A 140 -18.19 -19.51 -5.30
C ILE A 140 -19.08 -20.57 -5.95
N GLN A 141 -18.51 -21.68 -6.43
CA GLN A 141 -19.28 -22.78 -7.00
C GLN A 141 -20.27 -23.37 -5.98
N LYS A 142 -19.83 -23.61 -4.74
CA LYS A 142 -20.72 -24.07 -3.66
C LYS A 142 -21.86 -23.08 -3.37
N ALA A 143 -21.57 -21.79 -3.35
CA ALA A 143 -22.58 -20.75 -3.12
C ALA A 143 -23.63 -20.71 -4.25
N LYS A 144 -23.21 -20.94 -5.50
CA LYS A 144 -24.09 -21.01 -6.66
C LYS A 144 -25.00 -22.21 -6.65
N GLU A 145 -24.44 -23.40 -6.42
CA GLU A 145 -25.23 -24.63 -6.31
C GLU A 145 -26.32 -24.48 -5.25
N LYS A 146 -26.01 -23.82 -4.13
CA LYS A 146 -26.99 -23.52 -3.08
C LYS A 146 -28.10 -22.57 -3.55
N ARG A 147 -27.77 -21.50 -4.27
CA ARG A 147 -28.76 -20.54 -4.81
C ARG A 147 -29.62 -21.13 -5.91
N TYR A 148 -29.03 -21.90 -6.82
CA TYR A 148 -29.75 -22.58 -7.90
C TYR A 148 -30.78 -23.59 -7.34
N LYS A 149 -30.39 -24.36 -6.32
CA LYS A 149 -31.32 -25.25 -5.59
C LYS A 149 -32.49 -24.50 -4.94
N GLN A 150 -32.31 -23.23 -4.57
CA GLN A 150 -33.35 -22.40 -3.95
C GLN A 150 -34.24 -21.68 -4.97
N ASN A 151 -33.74 -21.38 -6.17
CA ASN A 151 -34.51 -20.75 -7.25
C ASN A 151 -34.01 -21.22 -8.62
N GLN A 152 -34.74 -22.15 -9.23
CA GLN A 152 -34.38 -22.74 -10.53
C GLN A 152 -34.37 -21.74 -11.71
N ASN A 153 -35.00 -20.56 -11.56
CA ASN A 153 -35.06 -19.52 -12.59
C ASN A 153 -33.98 -18.42 -12.42
N PHE A 154 -33.00 -18.61 -11.52
CA PHE A 154 -31.95 -17.63 -11.28
C PHE A 154 -30.96 -17.54 -12.47
N LYS A 155 -30.96 -16.40 -13.17
CA LYS A 155 -29.89 -16.03 -14.12
C LYS A 155 -28.75 -15.38 -13.34
N ASP A 156 -27.58 -16.02 -13.36
CA ASP A 156 -26.39 -15.60 -12.60
C ASP A 156 -25.50 -14.70 -13.47
N ASP A 157 -25.25 -13.46 -13.05
CA ASP A 157 -24.38 -12.51 -13.76
C ASP A 157 -22.89 -12.72 -13.46
N PHE A 158 -22.52 -13.52 -12.45
CA PHE A 158 -21.13 -13.65 -12.02
C PHE A 158 -20.66 -15.10 -12.00
N THR A 159 -20.08 -15.56 -13.10
CA THR A 159 -19.59 -16.95 -13.29
C THR A 159 -18.34 -17.30 -12.47
N GLU A 160 -17.58 -16.31 -11.98
CA GLU A 160 -16.21 -16.51 -11.49
C GLU A 160 -15.83 -15.64 -10.27
N ALA A 161 -14.66 -15.91 -9.68
CA ALA A 161 -14.08 -15.09 -8.62
C ALA A 161 -13.72 -13.69 -9.13
N LEU A 162 -14.38 -12.67 -8.56
CA LEU A 162 -14.16 -11.29 -8.93
C LEU A 162 -12.97 -10.69 -8.17
N TYR A 163 -12.19 -9.90 -8.89
CA TYR A 163 -11.03 -9.15 -8.44
C TYR A 163 -11.18 -7.68 -8.84
N PRO A 164 -10.59 -6.75 -8.08
CA PRO A 164 -10.71 -5.33 -8.38
C PRO A 164 -10.02 -5.00 -9.70
N GLU A 165 -10.77 -4.36 -10.59
CA GLU A 165 -10.22 -3.64 -11.74
C GLU A 165 -9.86 -2.23 -11.29
N VAL A 166 -8.60 -1.86 -11.45
CA VAL A 166 -8.03 -0.58 -11.03
C VAL A 166 -7.64 0.24 -12.25
N LEU A 167 -8.10 1.50 -12.28
CA LEU A 167 -7.56 2.54 -13.15
C LEU A 167 -6.45 3.28 -12.39
N PHE A 168 -5.21 3.10 -12.84
CA PHE A 168 -4.05 3.78 -12.27
C PHE A 168 -3.96 5.23 -12.76
N SER A 169 -3.31 6.08 -11.97
CA SER A 169 -3.06 7.49 -12.30
C SER A 169 -2.30 7.71 -13.62
N ASN A 170 -1.54 6.71 -14.07
CA ASN A 170 -0.86 6.71 -15.38
C ASN A 170 -1.77 6.30 -16.56
N GLY A 171 -3.08 6.17 -16.33
CA GLY A 171 -4.08 5.79 -17.34
C GLY A 171 -4.18 4.29 -17.63
N ARG A 172 -3.33 3.44 -17.03
CA ARG A 172 -3.39 1.99 -17.24
C ARG A 172 -4.54 1.37 -16.43
N ARG A 173 -5.26 0.45 -17.05
CA ARG A 173 -6.26 -0.41 -16.40
C ARG A 173 -5.64 -1.78 -16.13
N ARG A 174 -5.81 -2.32 -14.92
CA ARG A 174 -5.41 -3.69 -14.60
C ARG A 174 -6.36 -4.33 -13.59
N VAL A 175 -6.58 -5.63 -13.76
CA VAL A 175 -7.22 -6.46 -12.73
C VAL A 175 -6.15 -6.91 -11.76
N ILE A 176 -6.37 -6.70 -10.46
CA ILE A 176 -5.39 -6.99 -9.42
C ILE A 176 -5.74 -8.32 -8.75
N GLY A 177 -4.98 -9.35 -9.10
CA GLY A 177 -5.05 -10.67 -8.48
C GLY A 177 -4.43 -10.74 -7.09
N PRO A 178 -4.49 -11.92 -6.45
CA PRO A 178 -3.88 -12.13 -5.15
C PRO A 178 -2.36 -12.17 -5.28
N ASP A 179 -1.69 -11.68 -4.24
CA ASP A 179 -0.27 -11.83 -4.02
C ASP A 179 -0.02 -12.53 -2.67
N CYS A 180 1.16 -13.13 -2.52
CA CYS A 180 1.55 -13.81 -1.30
C CYS A 180 2.88 -13.24 -0.77
N SER A 181 2.82 -12.78 0.48
CA SER A 181 4.00 -12.34 1.24
C SER A 181 4.52 -13.50 2.05
N ILE A 182 5.78 -13.89 1.85
CA ILE A 182 6.50 -14.89 2.62
C ILE A 182 7.37 -14.18 3.67
N PHE A 183 7.37 -14.67 4.91
CA PHE A 183 8.15 -14.10 6.02
C PHE A 183 8.51 -15.18 7.05
N ASN A 184 9.40 -14.85 8.00
CA ASN A 184 9.95 -15.79 8.99
C ASN A 184 10.51 -17.07 8.33
N VAL A 185 11.35 -16.89 7.31
CA VAL A 185 11.91 -18.00 6.53
C VAL A 185 13.11 -18.58 7.25
N GLU A 186 13.07 -19.87 7.51
CA GLU A 186 14.15 -20.66 8.11
C GLU A 186 14.34 -21.95 7.30
N SER A 187 15.59 -22.38 7.16
CA SER A 187 15.94 -23.66 6.54
C SER A 187 16.33 -24.65 7.63
N VAL A 188 15.60 -25.75 7.76
CA VAL A 188 15.92 -26.81 8.72
C VAL A 188 16.50 -27.99 7.97
N GLU A 189 17.72 -28.42 8.33
CA GLU A 189 18.30 -29.65 7.82
C GLU A 189 17.48 -30.86 8.31
N THR A 190 16.95 -31.67 7.39
CA THR A 190 16.30 -32.92 7.76
C THR A 190 17.31 -34.04 7.89
N ALA A 191 16.91 -35.13 8.57
CA ALA A 191 17.75 -36.32 8.74
C ALA A 191 18.21 -36.93 7.42
N ASP A 192 17.48 -36.67 6.33
CA ASP A 192 17.78 -37.15 4.98
C ASP A 192 18.75 -36.22 4.22
N GLY A 193 19.27 -35.17 4.85
CA GLY A 193 20.18 -34.19 4.24
C GLY A 193 19.50 -33.18 3.31
N GLU A 194 18.19 -33.29 3.10
CA GLU A 194 17.39 -32.29 2.38
C GLU A 194 16.96 -31.16 3.32
N GLY A 195 17.22 -29.92 2.96
CA GLY A 195 16.77 -28.75 3.72
C GLY A 195 15.26 -28.55 3.56
N LYS A 196 14.50 -28.58 4.65
CA LYS A 196 13.06 -28.24 4.65
C LYS A 196 12.89 -26.77 4.97
N LEU A 197 12.20 -26.04 4.08
CA LEU A 197 11.86 -24.64 4.29
C LEU A 197 10.69 -24.53 5.28
N THR A 198 10.91 -23.85 6.41
CA THR A 198 9.87 -23.39 7.33
C THR A 198 9.62 -21.91 7.11
N TYR A 199 8.36 -21.52 6.95
CA TYR A 199 7.98 -20.14 6.67
C TYR A 199 6.56 -19.86 7.13
N SER A 200 6.28 -18.58 7.29
CA SER A 200 4.93 -18.05 7.40
C SER A 200 4.57 -17.29 6.13
N ALA A 201 3.29 -17.31 5.77
CA ALA A 201 2.82 -16.60 4.59
C ALA A 201 1.43 -16.02 4.78
N ARG A 202 1.17 -14.89 4.11
CA ARG A 202 -0.17 -14.32 3.96
C ARG A 202 -0.45 -14.03 2.51
N THR A 203 -1.53 -14.61 1.98
CA THR A 203 -2.01 -14.39 0.61
C THR A 203 -3.25 -13.49 0.63
N GLN A 204 -3.21 -12.39 -0.12
CA GLN A 204 -4.27 -11.38 -0.18
C GLN A 204 -4.19 -10.56 -1.48
N VAL A 205 -5.25 -9.85 -1.85
CA VAL A 205 -5.18 -8.81 -2.89
C VAL A 205 -4.29 -7.65 -2.39
N PRO A 206 -3.20 -7.29 -3.08
CA PRO A 206 -2.16 -6.37 -2.59
C PRO A 206 -2.55 -4.89 -2.76
N LEU A 207 -3.74 -4.52 -2.28
CA LEU A 207 -4.26 -3.15 -2.33
C LEU A 207 -4.57 -2.65 -0.93
N VAL A 208 -4.32 -1.36 -0.71
CA VAL A 208 -4.69 -0.64 0.51
C VAL A 208 -5.51 0.60 0.17
N PRO A 209 -6.34 1.11 1.11
CA PRO A 209 -7.03 2.39 0.93
C PRO A 209 -6.07 3.52 0.58
N GLY A 210 -6.41 4.30 -0.44
CA GLY A 210 -5.57 5.37 -0.99
C GLY A 210 -5.98 6.79 -0.55
N TRP A 211 -7.02 6.95 0.27
CA TRP A 211 -7.42 8.28 0.74
C TRP A 211 -6.40 8.90 1.69
N ALA A 212 -5.77 8.07 2.54
CA ALA A 212 -4.75 8.51 3.45
C ALA A 212 -3.60 7.52 3.58
N MET A 213 -2.41 8.06 3.88
CA MET A 213 -1.21 7.30 4.21
C MET A 213 -0.34 8.04 5.23
N THR A 214 0.64 7.35 5.80
CA THR A 214 1.59 8.02 6.69
C THR A 214 2.57 8.87 5.88
N ILE A 215 3.06 9.96 6.47
CA ILE A 215 4.11 10.78 5.85
C ILE A 215 5.34 9.93 5.52
N HIS A 216 5.67 8.94 6.35
CA HIS A 216 6.74 7.98 6.10
C HIS A 216 6.55 7.19 4.79
N LYS A 217 5.35 6.63 4.56
CA LYS A 217 5.04 5.89 3.32
C LYS A 217 5.01 6.79 2.07
N SER A 218 4.92 8.11 2.24
CA SER A 218 4.92 9.06 1.12
C SER A 218 6.31 9.47 0.60
N GLN A 219 7.41 9.03 1.24
CA GLN A 219 8.78 9.55 1.01
C GLN A 219 9.31 9.45 -0.43
N SER A 220 8.77 8.56 -1.26
CA SER A 220 9.12 8.43 -2.68
C SER A 220 8.03 8.93 -3.64
N LEU A 221 6.90 9.43 -3.10
CA LEU A 221 5.73 9.80 -3.88
C LEU A 221 5.68 11.29 -4.17
N THR A 222 5.18 11.63 -5.34
CA THR A 222 4.71 12.98 -5.69
C THR A 222 3.19 12.94 -5.68
N LEU A 223 2.56 13.77 -4.86
CA LEU A 223 1.12 13.76 -4.61
C LEU A 223 0.53 15.12 -4.96
N ASP A 224 -0.45 15.13 -5.85
CA ASP A 224 -1.07 16.37 -6.31
C ASP A 224 -2.50 16.10 -6.84
N PRO A 225 -3.56 16.62 -6.18
CA PRO A 225 -3.53 17.42 -4.96
C PRO A 225 -3.23 16.60 -3.69
N VAL A 226 -2.76 17.24 -2.62
CA VAL A 226 -2.46 16.60 -1.33
C VAL A 226 -2.84 17.48 -0.14
N THR A 227 -3.43 16.86 0.88
CA THR A 227 -3.63 17.47 2.20
C THR A 227 -2.64 16.87 3.18
N VAL A 228 -1.96 17.69 3.98
CA VAL A 228 -1.02 17.23 5.00
C VAL A 228 -1.49 17.69 6.38
N ASP A 229 -1.64 16.75 7.30
CA ASP A 229 -1.93 17.03 8.71
C ASP A 229 -0.63 17.03 9.51
N LEU A 230 -0.24 18.21 9.97
CA LEU A 230 0.99 18.43 10.72
C LEU A 230 0.72 18.76 12.19
N SER A 231 -0.54 18.76 12.63
CA SER A 231 -0.94 19.04 14.03
C SER A 231 -0.28 18.09 15.04
N ARG A 232 0.07 16.88 14.59
CA ARG A 232 0.73 15.84 15.39
C ARG A 232 2.07 15.42 14.81
N ALA A 233 2.68 16.23 13.95
CA ALA A 233 3.97 15.90 13.34
C ALA A 233 5.11 16.20 14.32
N TRP A 234 5.94 15.19 14.61
CA TRP A 234 7.14 15.35 15.42
C TRP A 234 8.36 15.68 14.55
N GLY A 235 9.06 16.75 14.91
CA GLY A 235 10.32 17.15 14.27
C GLY A 235 10.19 17.83 12.89
N GLY A 236 11.15 18.69 12.57
CA GLY A 236 11.20 19.42 11.31
C GLY A 236 11.32 18.52 10.07
N ARG A 237 12.06 17.41 10.17
CA ARG A 237 12.26 16.45 9.06
C ARG A 237 10.94 15.89 8.53
N LEU A 238 10.03 15.48 9.41
CA LEU A 238 8.74 14.91 9.00
C LEU A 238 7.88 15.95 8.28
N LYS A 239 7.85 17.19 8.79
CA LYS A 239 7.15 18.32 8.16
C LYS A 239 7.71 18.61 6.78
N TYR A 240 9.04 18.67 6.63
CA TYR A 240 9.69 18.86 5.33
C TYR A 240 9.30 17.76 4.33
N VAL A 241 9.36 16.49 4.75
CA VAL A 241 8.95 15.36 3.89
C VAL A 241 7.51 15.55 3.42
N ALA A 242 6.58 15.84 4.34
CA ALA A 242 5.17 16.02 4.01
C ALA A 242 4.94 17.17 3.02
N LEU A 243 5.53 18.35 3.28
CA LEU A 243 5.38 19.53 2.43
C LEU A 243 5.98 19.31 1.04
N SER A 244 7.12 18.62 0.96
CA SER A 244 7.79 18.31 -0.31
C SER A 244 7.04 17.32 -1.21
N ARG A 245 5.93 16.71 -0.76
CA ARG A 245 5.14 15.80 -1.59
C ARG A 245 4.31 16.52 -2.65
N ALA A 246 3.94 17.79 -2.37
CA ALA A 246 3.17 18.60 -3.29
C ALA A 246 4.06 19.17 -4.40
N ARG A 247 3.54 19.22 -5.64
CA ARG A 247 4.23 19.87 -6.77
C ARG A 247 4.10 21.39 -6.79
N SER A 248 3.03 21.90 -6.18
CA SER A 248 2.72 23.32 -6.16
C SER A 248 2.03 23.69 -4.85
N LEU A 249 2.14 24.96 -4.46
CA LEU A 249 1.43 25.49 -3.29
C LEU A 249 -0.10 25.42 -3.48
N GLN A 250 -0.59 25.55 -4.71
CA GLN A 250 -2.02 25.46 -5.02
C GLN A 250 -2.59 24.05 -4.76
N GLY A 251 -1.79 23.02 -5.03
CA GLY A 251 -2.14 21.62 -4.76
C GLY A 251 -1.93 21.17 -3.31
N LEU A 252 -1.50 22.08 -2.41
CA LEU A 252 -1.14 21.76 -1.02
C LEU A 252 -2.11 22.41 -0.01
N GLN A 253 -2.80 21.58 0.76
CA GLN A 253 -3.51 22.01 1.96
C GLN A 253 -2.76 21.56 3.21
N VAL A 254 -2.45 22.48 4.11
CA VAL A 254 -1.83 22.17 5.41
C VAL A 254 -2.87 22.27 6.52
N ARG A 255 -3.02 21.23 7.34
CA ARG A 255 -3.82 21.24 8.57
C ARG A 255 -2.89 21.30 9.77
N ALA A 256 -2.67 22.51 10.28
CA ALA A 256 -1.86 22.80 11.46
C ALA A 256 -2.09 24.26 11.91
N CYS A 257 -1.61 24.58 13.11
CA CYS A 257 -1.57 25.92 13.67
C CYS A 257 -0.13 26.47 13.64
N LYS A 258 0.05 27.80 13.72
CA LYS A 258 1.40 28.43 13.82
C LYS A 258 2.23 27.83 14.96
N SER A 259 1.58 27.49 16.09
CA SER A 259 2.22 26.83 17.23
C SER A 259 2.92 25.53 16.87
N ASP A 260 2.40 24.79 15.89
CA ASP A 260 2.93 23.50 15.48
C ASP A 260 4.28 23.68 14.77
N PHE A 261 4.59 24.88 14.30
CA PHE A 261 5.87 25.24 13.68
C PHE A 261 6.86 25.93 14.64
N ARG A 262 6.53 26.07 15.94
CA ARG A 262 7.40 26.71 16.96
C ARG A 262 8.76 26.04 17.10
N HIS A 263 8.81 24.71 17.02
CA HIS A 263 10.06 24.00 16.79
C HIS A 263 10.36 24.10 15.29
N LYS A 264 11.25 25.03 14.97
CA LYS A 264 11.65 25.41 13.61
C LYS A 264 11.91 24.17 12.75
N LEU A 265 11.74 24.32 11.43
CA LEU A 265 12.24 23.39 10.41
C LEU A 265 13.77 23.38 10.42
N GLU A 266 14.37 23.05 11.56
CA GLU A 266 15.80 22.98 11.75
C GLU A 266 16.32 21.70 11.10
N LEU A 267 17.30 21.91 10.23
CA LEU A 267 18.08 20.83 9.67
C LEU A 267 18.93 20.21 10.78
N ASP A 268 19.10 18.90 10.72
CA ASP A 268 20.03 18.19 11.59
C ASP A 268 21.44 18.81 11.47
N PRO A 269 22.13 19.14 12.59
CA PRO A 269 23.43 19.80 12.55
C PRO A 269 24.49 19.06 11.73
N GLU A 270 24.48 17.73 11.74
CA GLU A 270 25.44 16.92 10.99
C GLU A 270 25.12 16.95 9.49
N VAL A 271 23.84 16.89 9.12
CA VAL A 271 23.41 17.07 7.71
C VAL A 271 23.80 18.47 7.22
N LYS A 272 23.62 19.49 8.06
CA LYS A 272 24.00 20.87 7.74
C LYS A 272 25.50 21.00 7.50
N LYS A 273 26.34 20.44 8.38
CA LYS A 273 27.81 20.41 8.20
C LYS A 273 28.19 19.70 6.91
N PHE A 274 27.56 18.56 6.62
CA PHE A 274 27.78 17.81 5.39
C PHE A 274 27.41 18.61 4.15
N MET A 275 26.22 19.24 4.10
CA MET A 275 25.81 20.06 2.95
C MET A 275 26.76 21.23 2.71
N ILE A 276 27.21 21.91 3.78
CA ILE A 276 28.23 22.97 3.67
C ILE A 276 29.54 22.43 3.09
N LYS A 277 29.96 21.22 3.49
CA LYS A 277 31.15 20.57 2.93
C LYS A 277 30.98 20.27 1.43
N VAL A 278 29.84 19.73 1.02
CA VAL A 278 29.53 19.43 -0.39
C VAL A 278 29.53 20.71 -1.24
N GLU A 279 28.88 21.78 -0.77
CA GLU A 279 28.86 23.07 -1.47
C GLU A 279 30.27 23.66 -1.64
N LYS A 280 31.12 23.56 -0.62
CA LYS A 280 32.52 24.00 -0.71
C LYS A 280 33.31 23.19 -1.73
N CYS A 281 33.25 21.85 -1.66
CA CYS A 281 33.94 20.98 -2.62
C CYS A 281 33.46 21.20 -4.06
N SER A 282 32.16 21.46 -4.28
CA SER A 282 31.61 21.76 -5.60
C SER A 282 32.11 23.10 -6.16
N ARG A 283 32.28 24.13 -5.31
CA ARG A 283 32.84 25.42 -5.73
C ARG A 283 34.34 25.39 -5.97
N GLU A 284 35.06 24.48 -5.30
CA GLU A 284 36.49 24.29 -5.43
C GLU A 284 36.88 23.33 -6.57
N GLY A 285 35.90 22.77 -7.31
CA GLY A 285 36.15 21.86 -8.43
C GLY A 285 36.67 20.47 -8.01
N ASN A 286 36.47 20.08 -6.75
CA ASN A 286 36.95 18.82 -6.18
C ASN A 286 35.89 17.70 -6.18
N ILE A 287 34.91 17.78 -7.09
CA ILE A 287 33.87 16.76 -7.32
C ILE A 287 33.77 16.51 -8.82
#